data_AF-A0A814BKF5-F1
#
_entry.id   AF-A0A814BKF5-F1
#
_cell.length_a   1.000
_cell.length_b   1.000
_cell.length_c   1.000
_cell.angle_alpha   90.00
_cell.angle_beta   90.00
_cell.angle_gamma   90.00
#
_symmetry.space_group_name_H-M   'P 1'
#
loop_
_entity.id
_entity.type
_entity.pdbx_description
1 polymer ?
#
loop_
_entity_poly.entity_id
_entity_poly.type
_entity_poly.pdbx_seq_one_letter_code
_entity_poly.pdbx_strand_id
1 'polypeptide(L)'
;MKYHVKDYSLPGNYRQFLIHPGQIEYKVVSYDNIDDDPLKSDYDRLMNNENNVIPKLNKYTGLILGFSLPKSSYATMALREILHRNESQLQTHHQQDNQSLETTDEIEDIVL
;
A
#
# COMPACT_ATOMS: atom_id res chain seq x y z
N MET A 1 0.80 -6.79 36.39
CA MET A 1 1.02 -5.65 37.32
C MET A 1 -0.36 -5.21 37.82
N LYS A 2 -0.61 -5.20 39.14
CA LYS A 2 -1.93 -4.82 39.66
C LYS A 2 -2.00 -3.30 39.77
N TYR A 3 -2.88 -2.68 38.99
CA TYR A 3 -3.19 -1.26 39.09
C TYR A 3 -4.36 -1.05 40.05
N HIS A 4 -4.39 0.12 40.71
CA HIS A 4 -5.44 0.50 41.64
C HIS A 4 -6.80 0.67 40.95
N VAL A 5 -6.80 1.21 39.73
CA VAL A 5 -7.99 1.27 38.86
C VAL A 5 -8.03 0.00 38.02
N LYS A 6 -9.14 -0.75 38.13
CA LYS A 6 -9.28 -2.09 37.55
C LYS A 6 -9.16 -2.10 36.02
N ASP A 7 -9.62 -1.05 35.35
CA ASP A 7 -9.63 -0.95 33.88
C ASP A 7 -8.23 -0.85 33.27
N TYR A 8 -7.23 -0.40 34.05
CA TYR A 8 -5.83 -0.37 33.62
C TYR A 8 -5.07 -1.66 33.97
N SER A 9 -5.73 -2.65 34.56
CA SER A 9 -5.08 -3.93 34.84
C SER A 9 -4.91 -4.70 33.53
N LEU A 10 -3.67 -4.77 33.05
CA LEU A 10 -3.29 -5.53 31.86
C LEU A 10 -2.74 -6.91 32.28
N PRO A 11 -3.52 -8.01 32.15
CA PRO A 11 -3.04 -9.35 32.48
C PRO A 11 -2.01 -9.89 31.47
N GLY A 12 -1.92 -9.27 30.28
CA GLY A 12 -1.06 -9.71 29.18
C GLY A 12 -1.68 -10.86 28.38
N ASN A 13 -1.11 -11.11 27.20
CA ASN A 13 -1.42 -12.27 26.36
C ASN A 13 -0.19 -12.60 25.51
N TYR A 14 -0.16 -13.78 24.90
CA TYR A 14 0.89 -14.20 23.99
C TYR A 14 0.56 -13.80 22.56
N ARG A 15 1.60 -13.45 21.80
CA ARG A 15 1.54 -13.15 20.37
C ARG A 15 2.68 -13.87 19.66
N GLN A 16 2.41 -14.38 18.47
CA GLN A 16 3.43 -14.97 17.62
C GLN A 16 4.46 -13.91 17.24
N PHE A 17 5.74 -14.23 17.43
CA PHE A 17 6.84 -13.31 17.14
C PHE A 17 7.19 -13.29 15.66
N LEU A 18 7.25 -14.47 15.03
CA LEU A 18 7.46 -14.64 13.59
C LEU A 18 6.19 -15.17 12.95
N ILE A 19 5.84 -14.59 11.81
CA ILE A 19 4.67 -14.95 11.01
C ILE A 19 5.15 -15.26 9.61
N HIS A 20 4.74 -16.43 9.10
CA HIS A 20 4.92 -16.80 7.70
C HIS A 20 3.63 -16.46 6.94
N PRO A 21 3.63 -15.50 5.99
CA PRO A 21 2.44 -15.21 5.18
C PRO A 21 2.00 -16.43 4.39
N GLY A 22 0.69 -16.61 4.23
CA GLY A 22 0.11 -17.67 3.41
C GLY A 22 -0.10 -17.21 1.96
N GLN A 23 -0.18 -18.17 1.03
CA GLN A 23 -0.63 -17.94 -0.36
C GLN A 23 0.05 -16.73 -1.03
N ILE A 24 1.38 -16.73 -1.04
CA ILE A 24 2.16 -15.63 -1.60
C ILE A 24 2.14 -15.74 -3.13
N GLU A 25 1.60 -14.70 -3.78
CA GLU A 25 1.56 -14.51 -5.21
C GLU A 25 2.17 -13.14 -5.55
N TYR A 26 2.96 -13.06 -6.61
CA TYR A 26 3.51 -11.79 -7.05
C TYR A 26 3.50 -11.67 -8.57
N LYS A 27 3.35 -10.43 -9.05
CA LYS A 27 3.41 -10.10 -10.47
C LYS A 27 4.12 -8.76 -10.66
N VAL A 28 5.17 -8.76 -11.47
CA VAL A 28 5.80 -7.53 -11.93
C VAL A 28 5.01 -7.01 -13.11
N VAL A 29 4.64 -5.73 -13.07
CA VAL A 29 3.84 -5.06 -14.10
C VAL A 29 4.55 -3.80 -14.55
N SER A 30 4.43 -3.49 -15.83
CA SER A 30 4.91 -2.24 -16.40
C SER A 30 3.72 -1.41 -16.87
N TYR A 31 3.83 -0.11 -16.60
CA TYR A 31 2.80 0.89 -16.85
C TYR A 31 3.45 2.22 -17.25
N ASP A 32 2.68 3.11 -17.87
CA ASP A 32 3.22 4.30 -18.52
C ASP A 32 2.94 5.58 -17.73
N ASN A 33 1.76 5.69 -17.13
CA ASN A 33 1.40 6.82 -16.29
C ASN A 33 1.28 6.43 -14.81
N ILE A 34 1.64 7.33 -13.90
CA ILE A 34 1.57 7.08 -12.45
C ILE A 34 0.14 6.91 -11.93
N ASP A 35 -0.82 7.53 -12.62
CA ASP A 35 -2.25 7.45 -12.30
C ASP A 35 -2.92 6.18 -12.84
N ASP A 36 -2.21 5.40 -13.66
CA ASP A 36 -2.74 4.13 -14.16
C ASP A 36 -2.82 3.16 -12.99
N ASP A 37 -4.01 2.59 -12.73
CA ASP A 37 -4.17 1.52 -11.75
C ASP A 37 -3.91 0.15 -12.41
N PRO A 38 -2.76 -0.50 -12.17
CA PRO A 38 -2.49 -1.82 -12.72
C PRO A 38 -3.31 -2.93 -12.04
N LEU A 39 -3.98 -2.64 -10.91
CA LEU A 39 -4.74 -3.61 -10.13
C LEU A 39 -6.24 -3.31 -10.16
N LYS A 40 -7.00 -4.09 -10.91
CA LYS A 40 -8.46 -3.94 -10.97
C LYS A 40 -9.13 -4.27 -9.64
N SER A 41 -9.93 -3.32 -9.15
CA SER A 41 -10.82 -3.51 -8.01
C SER A 41 -11.90 -4.54 -8.31
N ASP A 42 -12.53 -5.09 -7.26
CA ASP A 42 -13.63 -6.05 -7.43
C ASP A 42 -14.83 -5.42 -8.14
N TYR A 43 -15.06 -4.11 -7.95
CA TYR A 43 -16.10 -3.37 -8.65
C TYR A 43 -15.85 -3.30 -10.16
N ASP A 44 -14.60 -3.02 -10.57
CA ASP A 44 -14.23 -2.95 -11.99
C ASP A 44 -14.35 -4.30 -12.69
N ARG A 45 -14.08 -5.39 -11.97
CA ARG A 45 -14.24 -6.76 -12.47
C ARG A 45 -15.71 -7.08 -12.72
N LEU A 46 -16.61 -6.62 -11.85
CA LEU A 46 -18.05 -6.83 -12.02
C LEU A 46 -18.62 -6.03 -13.19
N MET A 47 -18.09 -4.83 -13.46
CA MET A 47 -18.58 -3.97 -14.54
C MET A 47 -18.03 -4.31 -15.93
N ASN A 48 -17.22 -5.37 -16.08
CA ASN A 48 -16.63 -5.80 -17.36
C ASN A 48 -15.99 -4.64 -18.15
N ASN A 49 -15.34 -3.70 -17.44
CA ASN A 49 -14.57 -2.66 -18.10
C ASN A 49 -13.28 -3.28 -18.63
N GLU A 50 -13.36 -3.74 -19.89
CA GLU A 50 -12.22 -4.15 -20.69
C GLU A 50 -11.46 -2.90 -21.13
N ASN A 51 -10.50 -2.47 -20.32
CA ASN A 51 -9.63 -1.37 -20.70
C ASN A 51 -8.79 -1.76 -21.92
N ASN A 52 -8.95 -0.93 -22.97
CA ASN A 52 -8.21 -0.99 -24.22
C ASN A 52 -6.70 -1.11 -23.98
N VAL A 53 -6.06 -2.01 -24.72
CA VAL A 53 -4.61 -2.20 -24.70
C VAL A 53 -3.97 -1.03 -25.43
N ILE A 54 -3.63 0.02 -24.69
CA ILE A 54 -2.77 1.11 -25.18
C ILE A 54 -1.34 0.55 -25.32
N PRO A 55 -0.61 0.86 -26.42
CA PRO A 55 0.76 0.40 -26.59
C PRO A 55 1.66 0.93 -25.46
N LYS A 56 2.33 -0.01 -24.77
CA LYS A 56 3.09 0.28 -23.55
C LYS A 56 4.51 0.79 -23.85
N LEU A 57 4.87 1.95 -23.32
CA LEU A 57 6.24 2.46 -23.30
C LEU A 57 7.09 1.81 -22.18
N ASN A 58 6.43 1.19 -21.19
CA ASN A 58 7.00 0.57 -19.99
C ASN A 58 7.86 1.54 -19.15
N LYS A 59 7.38 2.78 -18.98
CA LYS A 59 8.12 3.83 -18.27
C LYS A 59 8.33 3.52 -16.79
N TYR A 60 7.33 2.94 -16.13
CA TYR A 60 7.36 2.58 -14.72
C TYR A 60 7.20 1.08 -14.54
N THR A 61 7.72 0.59 -13.42
CA THR A 61 7.63 -0.82 -13.02
C THR A 61 7.03 -0.91 -11.61
N GLY A 62 5.96 -1.68 -11.47
CA GLY A 62 5.27 -1.95 -10.22
C GLY A 62 5.33 -3.42 -9.84
N LEU A 63 5.13 -3.68 -8.54
CA LEU A 63 5.06 -5.02 -7.97
C LEU A 63 3.68 -5.22 -7.33
N ILE A 64 2.86 -6.09 -7.93
CA ILE A 64 1.60 -6.54 -7.34
C ILE A 64 1.90 -7.73 -6.44
N LEU A 65 1.42 -7.66 -5.20
CA LEU A 65 1.57 -8.70 -4.18
C LEU A 65 0.20 -9.16 -3.69
N GLY A 66 0.00 -10.47 -3.63
CA GLY A 66 -1.12 -11.13 -2.97
C GLY A 66 -0.58 -12.06 -1.88
N PHE A 67 -1.08 -11.95 -0.66
CA PHE A 67 -0.74 -12.87 0.43
C PHE A 67 -1.80 -12.79 1.53
N SER A 68 -1.92 -13.85 2.32
CA SER A 68 -2.79 -13.92 3.48
C SER A 68 -2.00 -13.80 4.78
N LEU A 69 -2.60 -13.14 5.77
CA LEU A 69 -2.01 -12.95 7.09
C LEU A 69 -2.94 -13.50 8.19
N PRO A 70 -2.38 -14.08 9.27
CA PRO A 70 -3.17 -14.46 10.42
C PRO A 70 -3.67 -13.22 11.17
N LYS A 71 -4.67 -13.42 12.03
CA LYS A 71 -5.25 -12.35 12.87
C LYS A 71 -4.16 -11.63 13.65
N SER A 72 -4.38 -10.34 13.89
CA SER A 72 -3.44 -9.50 14.64
C SER A 72 -2.04 -9.46 13.99
N SER A 73 -1.97 -9.43 12.66
CA SER A 73 -0.73 -9.24 11.89
C SER A 73 -0.85 -8.02 10.97
N TYR A 74 0.25 -7.34 10.72
CA TYR A 74 0.27 -6.10 9.93
C TYR A 74 0.94 -6.33 8.57
N ALA A 75 0.23 -6.00 7.49
CA ALA A 75 0.75 -6.10 6.13
C ALA A 75 1.96 -5.18 5.90
N THR A 76 1.99 -4.03 6.56
CA THR A 76 3.11 -3.08 6.50
C THR A 76 4.42 -3.70 6.99
N MET A 77 4.38 -4.61 7.98
CA MET A 77 5.58 -5.32 8.44
C MET A 77 6.10 -6.32 7.40
N ALA A 78 5.20 -7.01 6.69
CA ALA A 78 5.59 -7.88 5.58
C ALA A 78 6.20 -7.08 4.42
N LEU A 79 5.57 -5.94 4.06
CA LEU A 79 6.11 -5.03 3.05
C LEU A 79 7.48 -4.47 3.44
N ARG A 80 7.64 -4.11 4.72
CA ARG A 80 8.91 -3.63 5.27
C ARG A 80 10.04 -4.65 5.05
N GLU A 81 9.76 -5.92 5.35
CA GLU A 81 10.72 -7.02 5.18
C GLU A 81 11.08 -7.21 3.70
N ILE A 82 10.09 -7.20 2.80
CA ILE A 82 10.30 -7.34 1.35
C ILE A 82 11.14 -6.18 0.80
N LEU A 83 10.82 -4.95 1.19
CA LEU A 83 11.47 -3.74 0.68
C LEU A 83 12.77 -3.39 1.39
N HIS A 84 13.09 -4.05 2.51
CA HIS A 84 14.21 -3.72 3.39
C HIS A 84 14.26 -2.23 3.81
N ARG A 85 13.10 -1.58 3.95
CA ARG A 85 12.99 -0.15 4.34
C ARG A 85 12.56 0.01 5.81
N ASN A 86 12.72 1.21 6.36
CA ASN A 86 12.21 1.53 7.70
C ASN A 86 10.89 2.31 7.62
N GLU A 87 10.04 2.21 8.64
CA GLU A 87 8.67 2.77 8.65
C GLU A 87 8.64 4.30 8.43
N SER A 88 9.66 5.01 8.93
CA SER A 88 9.84 6.45 8.70
C SER A 88 10.04 6.82 7.23
N GLN A 89 10.62 5.93 6.43
CA GLN A 89 10.84 6.11 4.98
C GLN A 89 9.58 5.78 4.17
N LEU A 90 8.63 5.02 4.73
CA LEU A 90 7.35 4.72 4.11
C LEU A 90 6.35 5.87 4.32
N GLN A 91 6.38 6.53 5.48
CA GLN A 91 5.51 7.69 5.77
C GLN A 91 5.91 8.97 5.02
N THR A 92 7.21 9.18 4.77
CA THR A 92 7.71 10.39 4.10
C THR A 92 7.34 10.45 2.62
N HIS A 93 7.21 9.32 1.92
CA HIS A 93 6.73 9.32 0.52
C HIS A 93 5.25 9.70 0.43
N HIS A 94 4.39 9.23 1.35
CA HIS A 94 2.98 9.61 1.36
C HIS A 94 2.73 11.12 1.58
N GLN A 95 3.71 11.84 2.14
CA GLN A 95 3.62 13.30 2.32
C GLN A 95 4.17 14.08 1.13
N GLN A 96 5.10 13.51 0.37
CA GLN A 96 5.72 14.19 -0.78
C GLN A 96 4.83 14.14 -2.03
N ASP A 97 4.14 13.02 -2.28
CA ASP A 97 3.25 12.89 -3.45
C ASP A 97 2.03 13.83 -3.37
N ASN A 98 1.55 14.13 -2.15
CA ASN A 98 0.46 15.09 -1.92
C ASN A 98 0.89 16.56 -2.07
N GLN A 99 2.17 16.90 -1.91
CA GLN A 99 2.65 18.28 -2.09
C GLN A 99 2.89 18.65 -3.56
N SER A 100 3.16 17.68 -4.42
CA SER A 100 3.29 17.91 -5.87
C SER A 100 1.97 18.19 -6.57
N LEU A 101 0.84 17.69 -6.03
CA LEU A 101 -0.50 17.91 -6.57
C LEU A 101 -1.05 19.32 -6.25
N GLU A 102 -0.69 19.91 -5.11
CA GLU A 102 -1.12 21.28 -4.77
C GLU A 102 -0.41 22.36 -5.59
N THR A 103 0.83 22.13 -6.04
CA THR A 103 1.60 23.13 -6.80
C THR A 103 1.19 23.26 -8.27
N THR A 104 0.53 22.27 -8.85
CA THR A 104 0.08 22.31 -10.25
C THR A 104 -1.23 23.06 -10.42
N ASP A 105 -2.13 23.00 -9.43
CA ASP A 105 -3.42 23.68 -9.46
C ASP A 105 -3.27 25.20 -9.24
N GLU A 106 -2.29 25.66 -8.44
CA GLU A 106 -2.05 27.10 -8.23
C GLU A 106 -1.43 27.82 -9.45
N ILE A 107 -0.79 27.09 -10.37
CA ILE A 107 -0.16 27.69 -11.56
C ILE A 107 -1.18 27.88 -12.69
N GLU A 108 -2.22 27.05 -12.80
CA GLU A 108 -3.26 27.19 -13.82
C GLU A 108 -4.21 28.37 -13.55
N ASP A 109 -4.42 28.75 -12.28
CA ASP A 109 -5.29 29.88 -11.90
C ASP A 109 -4.65 31.27 -12.08
N ILE A 110 -3.34 31.36 -12.38
CA ILE A 110 -2.62 32.64 -12.59
C ILE A 110 -2.56 33.04 -14.08
N VAL A 111 -2.92 32.14 -15.01
CA VAL A 111 -2.75 32.35 -16.47
C VAL A 111 -4.09 32.48 -17.21
N LEU A 112 -5.09 33.14 -16.62
CA LEU A 112 -6.32 33.58 -17.30
C LEU A 112 -6.59 35.08 -17.14
#